data_AF-A0A519SNU7-F1
#
_entry.id   AF-A0A519SNU7-F1
#
_cell.length_a   1.000
_cell.length_b   1.000
_cell.length_c   1.000
_cell.angle_alpha   90.00
_cell.angle_beta   90.00
_cell.angle_gamma   90.00
#
_symmetry.space_group_name_H-M   'P 1'
#
loop_
_entity.id
_entity.type
_entity.pdbx_description
1 polymer ?
#
loop_
_entity_poly.entity_id
_entity_poly.type
_entity_poly.pdbx_seq_one_letter_code
_entity_poly.pdbx_strand_id
1 'polypeptide(L)'
;MNIIDTTNDPCILDSVNTLKILDTSIPKIIRDFFDTIPAFKMIIGTETFSTWTYNPSYNNYNAPHGGETIGTIHSDTFNVRINKYYNKATDLAIAATIIHEAFHCQLINWVRRVELLGDTAQKNELARKYGFIFERGLVASDNNLIYVIANAPITVQHQTMANNFINEIAAALKNFGDKKGISAPIDYYKKLAWSGCIDSKAFETLDNISQNEIRKVIFAEKDPASQKLDPDGTPLNSTFTTPKGHRCP
;
A
#
# COMPACT_ATOMS: atom_id res chain seq x y z
N MET A 1 11.91 0.57 13.81
CA MET A 1 11.75 0.34 12.36
C MET A 1 12.73 -0.70 11.86
N ASN A 2 12.26 -1.95 11.75
CA ASN A 2 13.00 -3.09 11.19
C ASN A 2 12.67 -3.30 9.71
N ILE A 3 12.91 -2.27 8.89
CA ILE A 3 12.88 -2.39 7.43
C ILE A 3 14.31 -2.55 6.93
N ILE A 4 14.57 -3.61 6.19
CA ILE A 4 15.86 -3.92 5.60
C ILE A 4 15.71 -3.77 4.09
N ASP A 5 16.39 -2.80 3.50
CA ASP A 5 16.45 -2.64 2.05
C ASP A 5 17.62 -3.47 1.48
N THR A 6 17.33 -4.30 0.48
CA THR A 6 18.30 -5.17 -0.22
C THR A 6 18.43 -4.85 -1.71
N THR A 7 17.79 -3.77 -2.18
CA THR A 7 17.54 -3.51 -3.61
C THR A 7 18.71 -2.87 -4.35
N ASN A 8 19.71 -2.34 -3.63
CA ASN A 8 20.75 -1.44 -4.15
C ASN A 8 20.21 -0.21 -4.93
N ASP A 9 18.91 0.07 -4.81
CA ASP A 9 18.25 1.17 -5.50
C ASP A 9 18.32 2.43 -4.61
N PRO A 10 18.99 3.51 -5.06
CA PRO A 10 19.16 4.70 -4.24
C PRO A 10 17.84 5.39 -3.90
N CYS A 11 16.82 5.28 -4.75
CA CYS A 11 15.50 5.87 -4.52
C CYS A 11 14.72 5.11 -3.45
N ILE A 12 14.79 3.77 -3.49
CA ILE A 12 14.17 2.92 -2.45
C ILE A 12 14.89 3.14 -1.12
N LEU A 13 16.22 3.14 -1.10
CA LEU A 13 17.01 3.35 0.11
C LEU A 13 16.69 4.69 0.77
N ASP A 14 16.68 5.76 -0.03
CA ASP A 14 16.34 7.11 0.43
C ASP A 14 14.87 7.20 0.92
N SER A 15 13.94 6.54 0.22
CA SER A 15 12.54 6.47 0.65
C SER A 15 12.39 5.73 1.98
N VAL A 16 13.06 4.59 2.15
CA VAL A 16 13.08 3.81 3.40
C VAL A 16 13.70 4.63 4.54
N ASN A 17 14.81 5.32 4.29
CA ASN A 17 15.46 6.16 5.29
C ASN A 17 14.58 7.35 5.70
N THR A 18 13.87 7.95 4.74
CA THR A 18 12.91 9.03 5.03
C THR A 18 11.74 8.50 5.85
N LEU A 19 11.16 7.35 5.49
CA LEU A 19 10.10 6.72 6.27
C LEU A 19 10.57 6.38 7.71
N LYS A 20 11.82 5.93 7.88
CA LYS A 20 12.48 5.65 9.17
C LYS A 20 12.49 6.79 10.17
N ILE A 21 12.54 8.03 9.69
CA ILE A 21 12.64 9.23 10.53
C ILE A 21 11.30 9.94 10.74
N LEU A 22 10.19 9.39 10.24
CA LEU A 22 8.86 9.94 10.46
C LEU A 22 8.41 9.60 11.88
N ASP A 23 8.78 10.48 12.81
CA ASP A 23 8.65 10.38 14.26
C ASP A 23 7.18 10.28 14.75
N THR A 24 6.61 11.36 15.29
CA THR A 24 5.33 11.34 16.04
C THR A 24 4.15 11.90 15.26
N SER A 25 4.39 12.57 14.13
CA SER A 25 3.36 13.21 13.30
C SER A 25 2.54 12.24 12.45
N ILE A 26 2.94 10.97 12.41
CA ILE A 26 2.22 9.91 11.72
C ILE A 26 1.24 9.23 12.69
N PRO A 27 0.00 8.90 12.27
CA PRO A 27 -0.93 8.12 13.08
C PRO A 27 -0.28 6.87 13.65
N LYS A 28 -0.50 6.59 14.95
CA LYS A 28 0.16 5.48 15.66
C LYS A 28 0.10 4.16 14.87
N ILE A 29 -1.03 3.88 14.22
CA ILE A 29 -1.18 2.65 13.43
C ILE A 29 -0.14 2.52 12.31
N ILE A 30 0.16 3.60 11.60
CA ILE A 30 1.18 3.58 10.54
C ILE A 30 2.59 3.49 11.16
N ARG A 31 2.83 4.13 12.32
CA ARG A 31 4.09 3.94 13.05
C ARG A 31 4.27 2.49 13.50
N ASP A 32 3.19 1.86 13.93
CA ASP A 32 3.16 0.44 14.29
C ASP A 32 3.39 -0.48 13.07
N PHE A 33 3.15 -0.04 11.82
CA PHE A 33 3.57 -0.82 10.63
C PHE A 33 5.07 -0.87 10.48
N PHE A 34 5.72 0.18 10.96
CA PHE A 34 7.15 0.32 10.93
C PHE A 34 7.79 -0.03 12.27
N ASP A 35 7.17 -0.96 12.98
CA ASP A 35 7.25 -1.06 14.43
C ASP A 35 8.66 -1.24 15.03
N THR A 36 8.67 -1.06 16.34
CA THR A 36 9.81 -1.29 17.26
C THR A 36 9.82 -2.71 17.83
N ILE A 37 8.88 -3.59 17.42
CA ILE A 37 8.83 -4.99 17.81
C ILE A 37 10.09 -5.68 17.26
N PRO A 38 11.04 -6.12 18.11
CA PRO A 38 12.34 -6.63 17.63
C PRO A 38 12.24 -7.81 16.67
N ALA A 39 11.16 -8.59 16.78
CA ALA A 39 10.90 -9.77 15.97
C ALA A 39 10.33 -9.42 14.57
N PHE A 40 9.52 -8.37 14.44
CA PHE A 40 8.94 -7.99 13.14
C PHE A 40 10.04 -7.47 12.22
N LYS A 41 10.17 -8.03 11.02
CA LYS A 41 11.17 -7.64 10.02
C LYS A 41 10.52 -7.58 8.63
N MET A 42 10.66 -6.44 7.96
CA MET A 42 10.28 -6.28 6.56
C MET A 42 11.57 -6.23 5.73
N ILE A 43 11.71 -7.13 4.74
CA ILE A 43 12.85 -7.16 3.82
C ILE A 43 12.36 -6.71 2.45
N ILE A 44 12.86 -5.59 1.97
CA ILE A 44 12.51 -5.02 0.67
C ILE A 44 13.51 -5.49 -0.37
N GLY A 45 13.00 -6.13 -1.42
CA GLY A 45 13.68 -6.49 -2.65
C GLY A 45 12.97 -5.88 -3.86
N THR A 46 13.53 -6.09 -5.05
CA THR A 46 12.95 -5.60 -6.31
C THR A 46 12.95 -6.69 -7.37
N GLU A 47 11.86 -6.79 -8.13
CA GLU A 47 11.69 -7.77 -9.22
C GLU A 47 10.72 -7.21 -10.27
N THR A 48 10.80 -7.66 -11.52
CA THR A 48 9.71 -7.44 -12.48
C THR A 48 8.79 -8.65 -12.44
N PHE A 49 7.62 -8.51 -11.81
CA PHE A 49 6.66 -9.62 -11.65
C PHE A 49 5.28 -9.33 -12.23
N SER A 50 5.01 -8.10 -12.67
CA SER A 50 3.82 -7.76 -13.45
C SER A 50 4.13 -6.61 -14.41
N THR A 51 3.45 -6.60 -15.55
CA THR A 51 3.52 -5.55 -16.57
C THR A 51 2.10 -5.18 -17.00
N TRP A 52 1.96 -4.12 -17.80
CA TRP A 52 0.67 -3.85 -18.44
C TRP A 52 0.25 -5.04 -19.29
N THR A 53 -0.98 -5.49 -19.11
CA THR A 53 -1.59 -6.56 -19.93
C THR A 53 -2.91 -6.07 -20.49
N TYR A 54 -3.12 -6.28 -21.80
CA TYR A 54 -4.39 -5.94 -22.44
C TYR A 54 -5.42 -7.04 -22.16
N ASN A 55 -6.60 -6.64 -21.69
CA ASN A 55 -7.71 -7.52 -21.45
C ASN A 55 -8.78 -7.33 -22.54
N PRO A 56 -8.87 -8.25 -23.52
CA PRO A 56 -9.76 -8.11 -24.66
C PRO A 56 -11.24 -8.17 -24.27
N SER A 57 -11.58 -8.83 -23.14
CA SER A 57 -12.96 -8.98 -22.68
C SER A 57 -13.58 -7.66 -22.21
N TYR A 58 -12.74 -6.69 -21.79
CA TYR A 58 -13.17 -5.39 -21.28
C TYR A 58 -12.59 -4.21 -22.08
N ASN A 59 -11.88 -4.50 -23.18
CA ASN A 59 -11.19 -3.51 -24.00
C ASN A 59 -10.36 -2.51 -23.15
N ASN A 60 -9.62 -3.02 -22.17
CA ASN A 60 -8.84 -2.20 -21.24
C ASN A 60 -7.46 -2.79 -20.96
N TYR A 61 -6.60 -1.99 -20.34
CA TYR A 61 -5.29 -2.42 -19.87
C TYR A 61 -5.31 -2.62 -18.35
N ASN A 62 -4.87 -3.78 -17.88
CA ASN A 62 -4.62 -4.04 -16.47
C ASN A 62 -3.28 -3.44 -16.07
N ALA A 63 -3.29 -2.57 -15.05
CA ALA A 63 -2.09 -1.93 -14.53
C ALA A 63 -1.18 -2.93 -13.79
N PRO A 64 0.15 -2.85 -13.97
CA PRO A 64 1.08 -3.60 -13.14
C PRO A 64 0.93 -3.25 -11.66
N HIS A 65 1.15 -4.24 -10.80
CA HIS A 65 1.19 -4.04 -9.35
C HIS A 65 2.42 -3.19 -8.98
N GLY A 66 2.29 -2.34 -7.95
CA GLY A 66 3.40 -1.51 -7.48
C GLY A 66 4.38 -2.30 -6.61
N GLY A 67 3.85 -3.16 -5.76
CA GLY A 67 4.60 -4.05 -4.89
C GLY A 67 3.83 -5.34 -4.63
N GLU A 68 4.46 -6.25 -3.89
CA GLU A 68 3.83 -7.47 -3.40
C GLU A 68 4.49 -7.90 -2.10
N THR A 69 3.66 -8.25 -1.13
CA THR A 69 4.08 -8.84 0.14
C THR A 69 4.03 -10.36 0.06
N ILE A 70 5.20 -10.99 0.23
CA ILE A 70 5.37 -12.43 0.38
C ILE A 70 5.59 -12.72 1.87
N GLY A 71 4.56 -13.24 2.52
CA GLY A 71 4.60 -13.56 3.94
C GLY A 71 3.68 -14.71 4.29
N THR A 72 3.97 -15.36 5.41
CA THR A 72 3.05 -16.34 6.01
C THR A 72 2.85 -15.99 7.48
N ILE A 73 1.74 -16.45 8.04
CA ILE A 73 1.43 -16.29 9.46
C ILE A 73 2.43 -17.04 10.38
N HIS A 74 3.37 -17.81 9.83
CA HIS A 74 4.38 -18.56 10.59
C HIS A 74 5.72 -17.82 10.71
N SER A 75 5.89 -16.70 10.02
CA SER A 75 7.11 -15.91 10.03
C SER A 75 6.90 -14.56 10.72
N ASP A 76 7.94 -14.04 11.37
CA ASP A 76 8.05 -12.64 11.79
C ASP A 76 8.84 -11.79 10.78
N THR A 77 9.36 -12.45 9.74
CA THR A 77 10.07 -11.84 8.61
C THR A 77 9.20 -11.90 7.36
N PHE A 78 8.94 -10.74 6.77
CA PHE A 78 8.09 -10.55 5.60
C PHE A 78 8.94 -10.02 4.45
N ASN A 79 8.91 -10.72 3.31
CA ASN A 79 9.60 -10.26 2.11
C ASN A 79 8.65 -9.42 1.28
N VAL A 80 9.12 -8.28 0.80
CA VAL A 80 8.34 -7.37 -0.03
C VAL A 80 9.12 -7.15 -1.32
N ARG A 81 8.44 -7.27 -2.45
CA ARG A 81 9.00 -6.98 -3.78
C ARG A 81 8.42 -5.69 -4.31
N ILE A 82 9.25 -4.71 -4.62
CA ILE A 82 8.85 -3.52 -5.38
C ILE A 82 9.01 -3.82 -6.88
N ASN A 83 7.99 -3.48 -7.67
CA ASN A 83 7.98 -3.83 -9.09
C ASN A 83 8.92 -2.95 -9.92
N LYS A 84 9.96 -3.54 -10.50
CA LYS A 84 10.92 -2.85 -11.38
C LYS A 84 10.32 -2.35 -12.69
N TYR A 85 9.11 -2.78 -13.05
CA TYR A 85 8.41 -2.22 -14.20
C TYR A 85 8.28 -0.70 -14.09
N TYR A 86 8.02 -0.18 -12.88
CA TYR A 86 7.91 1.23 -12.59
C TYR A 86 9.28 1.88 -12.28
N ASN A 87 10.28 1.63 -13.12
CA ASN A 87 11.65 2.15 -12.95
C ASN A 87 11.80 3.68 -13.13
N LYS A 88 10.69 4.38 -13.43
CA LYS A 88 10.61 5.84 -13.46
C LYS A 88 9.58 6.40 -12.48
N ALA A 89 9.09 5.58 -11.55
CA ALA A 89 8.27 6.04 -10.45
C ALA A 89 8.96 7.19 -9.68
N THR A 90 8.16 7.98 -9.00
CA THR A 90 8.67 8.99 -8.08
C THR A 90 8.93 8.41 -6.69
N ASP A 91 9.74 9.12 -5.90
CA ASP A 91 9.93 8.83 -4.47
C ASP A 91 8.60 8.74 -3.70
N LEU A 92 7.60 9.56 -4.04
CA LEU A 92 6.25 9.46 -3.48
C LEU A 92 5.52 8.16 -3.86
N ALA A 93 5.60 7.71 -5.11
CA ALA A 93 5.02 6.43 -5.51
C ALA A 93 5.72 5.24 -4.84
N ILE A 94 7.04 5.30 -4.69
CA ILE A 94 7.82 4.30 -3.95
C ILE A 94 7.41 4.29 -2.48
N ALA A 95 7.33 5.44 -1.83
CA ALA A 95 6.88 5.56 -0.44
C ALA A 95 5.45 5.03 -0.24
N ALA A 96 4.53 5.36 -1.15
CA ALA A 96 3.15 4.86 -1.12
C ALA A 96 3.11 3.33 -1.23
N THR A 97 3.93 2.77 -2.11
CA THR A 97 4.06 1.31 -2.24
C THR A 97 4.63 0.70 -0.98
N ILE A 98 5.72 1.23 -0.42
CA ILE A 98 6.32 0.71 0.83
C ILE A 98 5.34 0.75 2.00
N ILE A 99 4.59 1.85 2.16
CA ILE A 99 3.56 1.98 3.21
C ILE A 99 2.45 0.94 3.00
N HIS A 100 2.00 0.75 1.76
CA HIS A 100 0.97 -0.24 1.40
C HIS A 100 1.42 -1.67 1.73
N GLU A 101 2.64 -2.04 1.33
CA GLU A 101 3.17 -3.37 1.61
C GLU A 101 3.49 -3.58 3.10
N ALA A 102 3.91 -2.53 3.82
CA ALA A 102 4.07 -2.59 5.27
C ALA A 102 2.72 -2.84 5.98
N PHE A 103 1.61 -2.34 5.43
CA PHE A 103 0.27 -2.64 5.92
C PHE A 103 -0.03 -4.14 5.80
N HIS A 104 0.21 -4.73 4.62
CA HIS A 104 0.07 -6.18 4.40
C HIS A 104 0.91 -6.99 5.39
N CYS A 105 2.17 -6.61 5.60
CA CYS A 105 3.04 -7.26 6.59
C CYS A 105 2.45 -7.19 8.00
N GLN A 106 1.94 -6.03 8.43
CA GLN A 106 1.36 -5.88 9.76
C GLN A 106 0.06 -6.68 9.92
N LEU A 107 -0.81 -6.71 8.89
CA LEU A 107 -2.00 -7.54 8.89
C LEU A 107 -1.64 -9.01 9.16
N ILE A 108 -0.66 -9.55 8.44
CA ILE A 108 -0.21 -10.93 8.63
C ILE A 108 0.38 -11.13 10.03
N ASN A 109 1.16 -10.16 10.53
CA ASN A 109 1.72 -10.22 11.88
C ASN A 109 0.66 -10.18 12.99
N TRP A 110 -0.39 -9.37 12.84
CA TRP A 110 -1.52 -9.34 13.77
C TRP A 110 -2.24 -10.69 13.83
N VAL A 111 -2.50 -11.32 12.69
CA VAL A 111 -3.07 -12.67 12.62
C VAL A 111 -2.16 -13.67 13.32
N ARG A 112 -0.86 -13.65 13.01
CA ARG A 112 0.14 -14.52 13.65
C ARG A 112 0.09 -14.38 15.17
N ARG A 113 0.11 -13.16 15.70
CA ARG A 113 0.10 -12.92 17.15
C ARG A 113 -1.19 -13.45 17.78
N VAL A 114 -2.34 -13.17 17.20
CA VAL A 114 -3.62 -13.56 17.80
C VAL A 114 -3.86 -15.05 17.69
N GLU A 115 -3.71 -15.64 16.49
CA GLU A 115 -4.10 -17.03 16.23
C GLU A 115 -3.00 -18.03 16.56
N LEU A 116 -1.77 -17.76 16.13
CA LEU A 116 -0.67 -18.71 16.31
C LEU A 116 -0.05 -18.58 17.69
N LEU A 117 0.09 -17.35 18.20
CA LEU A 117 0.74 -17.10 19.50
C LEU A 117 -0.25 -16.91 20.66
N GLY A 118 -1.56 -16.86 20.40
CA GLY A 118 -2.58 -16.72 21.45
C GLY A 118 -2.58 -15.37 22.16
N ASP A 119 -2.12 -14.30 21.49
CA ASP A 119 -2.00 -12.96 22.07
C ASP A 119 -3.38 -12.30 22.26
N THR A 120 -3.95 -12.53 23.45
CA THR A 120 -5.29 -12.05 23.81
C THR A 120 -5.32 -10.53 23.99
N ALA A 121 -4.20 -9.90 24.38
CA ALA A 121 -4.14 -8.45 24.51
C ALA A 121 -4.23 -7.77 23.13
N GLN A 122 -3.46 -8.27 22.16
CA GLN A 122 -3.51 -7.80 20.78
C GLN A 122 -4.91 -8.01 20.18
N LYS A 123 -5.52 -9.18 20.41
CA LYS A 123 -6.89 -9.49 19.98
C LYS A 123 -7.90 -8.44 20.48
N ASN A 124 -7.86 -8.14 21.78
CA ASN A 124 -8.78 -7.18 22.39
C ASN A 124 -8.53 -5.75 21.88
N GLU A 125 -7.28 -5.37 21.64
CA GLU A 125 -6.96 -4.06 21.07
C GLU A 125 -7.51 -3.91 19.65
N LEU A 126 -7.31 -4.91 18.80
CA LEU A 126 -7.78 -4.89 17.41
C LEU A 126 -9.32 -4.84 17.34
N ALA A 127 -10.01 -5.59 18.19
CA ALA A 127 -11.46 -5.53 18.31
C ALA A 127 -11.94 -4.14 18.77
N ARG A 128 -11.34 -3.58 19.82
CA ARG A 128 -11.73 -2.29 20.37
C ARG A 128 -11.46 -1.12 19.42
N LYS A 129 -10.30 -1.14 18.75
CA LYS A 129 -9.80 0.02 17.99
C LYS A 129 -10.24 0.02 16.54
N TYR A 130 -10.39 -1.15 15.94
CA TYR A 130 -10.66 -1.30 14.51
C TYR A 130 -11.89 -2.17 14.22
N GLY A 131 -12.58 -2.66 15.26
CA GLY A 131 -13.72 -3.56 15.10
C GLY A 131 -13.35 -4.97 14.65
N PHE A 132 -12.06 -5.33 14.65
CA PHE A 132 -11.61 -6.64 14.17
C PHE A 132 -11.81 -7.72 15.25
N ILE A 133 -12.70 -8.67 14.99
CA ILE A 133 -12.90 -9.81 15.87
C ILE A 133 -12.13 -11.01 15.30
N PHE A 134 -11.06 -11.43 15.97
CA PHE A 134 -10.34 -12.66 15.69
C PHE A 134 -10.91 -13.78 16.58
N GLU A 135 -11.85 -14.58 16.09
CA GLU A 135 -12.38 -15.71 16.84
C GLU A 135 -11.68 -17.02 16.48
N ARG A 136 -11.23 -17.75 17.52
CA ARG A 136 -10.59 -19.06 17.39
C ARG A 136 -11.68 -20.09 17.12
N GLY A 137 -11.61 -20.76 15.97
CA GLY A 137 -12.63 -21.72 15.53
C GLY A 137 -13.60 -21.05 14.55
N LEU A 138 -13.51 -21.47 13.30
CA LEU A 138 -14.30 -20.97 12.18
C LEU A 138 -15.81 -21.19 12.42
N VAL A 139 -16.56 -20.10 12.55
CA VAL A 139 -17.91 -20.03 11.99
C VAL A 139 -17.92 -18.81 11.08
N ALA A 140 -18.27 -19.04 9.82
CA ALA A 140 -18.49 -18.02 8.82
C ALA A 140 -19.57 -17.05 9.31
N SER A 141 -19.13 -15.92 9.84
CA SER A 141 -19.87 -14.67 9.75
C SER A 141 -18.96 -13.72 8.99
N ASP A 142 -19.56 -12.86 8.17
CA ASP A 142 -18.95 -12.10 7.06
C ASP A 142 -17.85 -11.08 7.45
N ASN A 143 -17.23 -11.20 8.63
CA ASN A 143 -16.26 -10.26 9.19
C ASN A 143 -14.99 -10.92 9.78
N ASN A 144 -14.68 -12.19 9.47
CA ASN A 144 -13.52 -12.86 10.06
C ASN A 144 -12.19 -12.49 9.36
N LEU A 145 -11.40 -11.62 10.00
CA LEU A 145 -10.11 -11.10 9.50
C LEU A 145 -9.05 -12.20 9.23
N ILE A 146 -9.19 -13.38 9.85
CA ILE A 146 -8.32 -14.55 9.58
C ILE A 146 -8.65 -15.17 8.24
N TYR A 147 -9.93 -15.26 7.87
CA TYR A 147 -10.32 -15.61 6.52
C TYR A 147 -9.78 -14.54 5.57
N VAL A 148 -9.95 -13.25 5.88
CA VAL A 148 -9.46 -12.10 5.08
C VAL A 148 -7.95 -12.11 4.79
N ILE A 149 -7.11 -12.50 5.75
CA ILE A 149 -5.65 -12.36 5.63
C ILE A 149 -4.97 -13.69 5.28
N ALA A 150 -5.47 -14.82 5.77
CA ALA A 150 -4.85 -16.13 5.52
C ALA A 150 -5.42 -16.87 4.30
N ASN A 151 -6.65 -16.55 3.85
CA ASN A 151 -7.35 -17.30 2.78
C ASN A 151 -8.19 -16.47 1.80
N ALA A 152 -8.45 -15.18 2.07
CA ALA A 152 -9.30 -14.37 1.21
C ALA A 152 -8.48 -13.77 0.07
N PRO A 153 -9.15 -13.46 -1.05
CA PRO A 153 -8.51 -12.73 -2.13
C PRO A 153 -7.92 -11.42 -1.60
N ILE A 154 -6.77 -11.03 -2.16
CA ILE A 154 -6.09 -9.72 -1.96
C ILE A 154 -7.08 -8.54 -1.87
N THR A 155 -8.18 -8.60 -2.63
CA THR A 155 -9.25 -7.59 -2.67
C THR A 155 -9.89 -7.29 -1.32
N VAL A 156 -9.94 -8.23 -0.36
CA VAL A 156 -10.54 -7.97 0.97
C VAL A 156 -9.58 -7.21 1.90
N GLN A 157 -8.28 -7.45 1.77
CA GLN A 157 -7.25 -6.69 2.49
C GLN A 157 -7.21 -5.24 1.96
N HIS A 158 -7.27 -5.08 0.64
CA HIS A 158 -7.40 -3.78 -0.02
C HIS A 158 -8.69 -3.05 0.39
N GLN A 159 -9.82 -3.76 0.51
CA GLN A 159 -11.07 -3.20 1.02
C GLN A 159 -10.94 -2.65 2.44
N THR A 160 -10.24 -3.38 3.31
CA THR A 160 -10.02 -2.97 4.69
C THR A 160 -9.13 -1.73 4.76
N MET A 161 -8.07 -1.68 3.94
CA MET A 161 -7.23 -0.49 3.77
C MET A 161 -8.02 0.72 3.28
N ALA A 162 -8.80 0.55 2.22
CA ALA A 162 -9.61 1.59 1.61
C ALA A 162 -10.62 2.20 2.60
N ASN A 163 -11.31 1.36 3.37
CA ASN A 163 -12.36 1.82 4.29
C ASN A 163 -11.81 2.53 5.53
N ASN A 164 -10.63 2.15 6.01
CA ASN A 164 -10.21 2.51 7.36
C ASN A 164 -8.91 3.31 7.43
N PHE A 165 -8.08 3.29 6.38
CA PHE A 165 -6.68 3.71 6.50
C PHE A 165 -6.20 4.68 5.42
N ILE A 166 -7.04 5.04 4.45
CA ILE A 166 -6.68 6.01 3.39
C ILE A 166 -6.24 7.35 3.98
N ASN A 167 -6.93 7.85 5.02
CA ASN A 167 -6.58 9.13 5.63
C ASN A 167 -5.24 9.06 6.38
N GLU A 168 -4.98 7.96 7.06
CA GLU A 168 -3.75 7.72 7.81
C GLU A 168 -2.55 7.53 6.88
N ILE A 169 -2.73 6.77 5.80
CA ILE A 169 -1.74 6.60 4.74
C ILE A 169 -1.46 7.95 4.08
N ALA A 170 -2.49 8.75 3.78
CA ALA A 170 -2.33 10.09 3.21
C ALA A 170 -1.56 11.03 4.14
N ALA A 171 -1.83 10.99 5.44
CA ALA A 171 -1.09 11.78 6.42
C ALA A 171 0.39 11.35 6.49
N ALA A 172 0.66 10.05 6.44
CA ALA A 172 2.04 9.52 6.37
C ALA A 172 2.76 9.97 5.10
N LEU A 173 2.09 9.88 3.94
CA LEU A 173 2.61 10.35 2.67
C LEU A 173 2.86 11.85 2.65
N LYS A 174 1.96 12.65 3.25
CA LYS A 174 2.18 14.08 3.40
C LYS A 174 3.44 14.36 4.24
N ASN A 175 3.59 13.69 5.37
CA ASN A 175 4.78 13.86 6.23
C ASN A 175 6.06 13.45 5.51
N PHE A 176 6.01 12.37 4.73
CA PHE A 176 7.11 11.99 3.83
C PHE A 176 7.42 13.11 2.84
N GLY A 177 6.39 13.61 2.13
CA GLY A 177 6.52 14.71 1.16
C GLY A 177 7.14 15.96 1.80
N ASP A 178 6.67 16.36 2.98
CA ASP A 178 7.21 17.51 3.72
C ASP A 178 8.70 17.32 4.05
N LYS A 179 9.14 16.11 4.42
CA LYS A 179 10.57 15.79 4.66
C LYS A 179 11.42 15.80 3.39
N LYS A 180 10.81 15.50 2.24
CA LYS A 180 11.45 15.56 0.92
C LYS A 180 11.39 16.96 0.30
N GLY A 181 10.68 17.92 0.91
CA GLY A 181 10.48 19.25 0.34
C GLY A 181 9.40 19.29 -0.76
N ILE A 182 8.55 18.27 -0.84
CA ILE A 182 7.46 18.16 -1.80
C ILE A 182 6.21 18.87 -1.26
N SER A 183 5.77 19.91 -1.96
CA SER A 183 4.57 20.67 -1.60
C SER A 183 3.37 20.26 -2.45
N ALA A 184 2.35 19.68 -1.80
CA ALA A 184 1.08 19.32 -2.42
C ALA A 184 -0.06 19.44 -1.37
N PRO A 185 -1.31 19.70 -1.80
CA PRO A 185 -2.46 19.69 -0.89
C PRO A 185 -2.74 18.28 -0.35
N ILE A 186 -3.34 18.17 0.84
CA ILE A 186 -3.66 16.87 1.45
C ILE A 186 -4.52 15.97 0.54
N ASP A 187 -5.38 16.56 -0.28
CA ASP A 187 -6.21 15.81 -1.24
C ASP A 187 -5.39 15.12 -2.34
N TYR A 188 -4.18 15.60 -2.63
CA TYR A 188 -3.25 14.90 -3.52
C TYR A 188 -2.77 13.61 -2.86
N TYR A 189 -2.31 13.69 -1.61
CA TYR A 189 -1.85 12.53 -0.84
C TYR A 189 -2.97 11.54 -0.54
N LYS A 190 -4.21 12.01 -0.33
CA LYS A 190 -5.40 11.14 -0.21
C LYS A 190 -5.66 10.35 -1.47
N LYS A 191 -5.58 10.98 -2.65
CA LYS A 191 -5.70 10.27 -3.94
C LYS A 191 -4.57 9.26 -4.12
N LEU A 192 -3.32 9.64 -3.80
CA LEU A 192 -2.18 8.74 -3.88
C LEU A 192 -2.26 7.56 -2.89
N ALA A 193 -2.85 7.77 -1.71
CA ALA A 193 -3.04 6.73 -0.70
C ALA A 193 -3.94 5.56 -1.16
N TRP A 194 -4.73 5.75 -2.22
CA TRP A 194 -5.46 4.67 -2.88
C TRP A 194 -4.57 3.76 -3.73
N SER A 195 -3.27 4.06 -3.89
CA SER A 195 -2.32 3.19 -4.59
C SER A 195 -2.35 1.78 -3.98
N GLY A 196 -2.67 0.80 -4.81
CA GLY A 196 -2.85 -0.60 -4.39
C GLY A 196 -4.25 -0.96 -3.88
N CYS A 197 -5.20 -0.02 -3.81
CA CYS A 197 -6.58 -0.29 -3.37
C CYS A 197 -7.65 -0.03 -4.45
N ILE A 198 -7.25 0.21 -5.70
CA ILE A 198 -8.13 0.56 -6.82
C ILE A 198 -9.01 -0.60 -7.33
N ASP A 199 -8.74 -1.81 -6.84
CA ASP A 199 -9.48 -3.06 -7.07
C ASP A 199 -10.46 -3.38 -5.92
N SER A 200 -10.55 -2.53 -4.90
CA SER A 200 -11.49 -2.70 -3.80
C SER A 200 -12.90 -2.26 -4.18
N LYS A 201 -13.91 -2.87 -3.55
CA LYS A 201 -15.32 -2.42 -3.69
C LYS A 201 -15.50 -0.98 -3.20
N ALA A 202 -14.76 -0.56 -2.17
CA ALA A 202 -14.75 0.84 -1.72
C ALA A 202 -14.41 1.79 -2.86
N PHE A 203 -13.39 1.46 -3.66
CA PHE A 203 -13.03 2.25 -4.83
C PHE A 203 -14.14 2.23 -5.89
N GLU A 204 -14.71 1.05 -6.18
CA GLU A 204 -15.81 0.88 -7.14
C GLU A 204 -17.06 1.69 -6.77
N THR A 205 -17.31 1.92 -5.47
CA THR A 205 -18.46 2.69 -4.99
C THR A 205 -18.27 4.21 -5.08
N LEU A 206 -17.06 4.70 -5.36
CA LEU A 206 -16.83 6.12 -5.62
C LEU A 206 -17.48 6.53 -6.95
N ASP A 207 -17.85 7.80 -7.07
CA ASP A 207 -18.31 8.34 -8.35
C ASP A 207 -17.19 8.32 -9.41
N ASN A 208 -17.57 8.26 -10.69
CA ASN A 208 -16.60 8.16 -11.79
C ASN A 208 -15.58 9.30 -11.82
N ILE A 209 -15.95 10.50 -11.38
CA ILE A 209 -15.02 11.65 -11.34
C ILE A 209 -13.95 11.37 -10.29
N SER A 210 -14.35 10.97 -9.08
CA SER A 210 -13.43 10.59 -8.01
C SER A 210 -12.50 9.45 -8.42
N GLN A 211 -13.03 8.38 -9.04
CA GLN A 211 -12.21 7.26 -9.52
C GLN A 211 -11.16 7.73 -10.53
N ASN A 212 -11.56 8.54 -11.51
CA ASN A 212 -10.65 9.05 -12.54
C ASN A 212 -9.57 9.95 -11.95
N GLU A 213 -9.92 10.87 -11.05
CA GLU A 213 -8.97 11.76 -10.40
C GLU A 213 -7.96 10.99 -9.52
N ILE A 214 -8.39 9.93 -8.84
CA ILE A 214 -7.50 9.04 -8.10
C ILE A 214 -6.52 8.32 -9.04
N ARG A 215 -7.03 7.71 -10.12
CA ARG A 215 -6.19 7.01 -11.11
C ARG A 215 -5.14 7.93 -11.71
N LYS A 216 -5.53 9.15 -12.09
CA LYS A 216 -4.60 10.17 -12.62
C LYS A 216 -3.44 10.45 -11.67
N VAL A 217 -3.71 10.70 -10.39
CA VAL A 217 -2.66 10.96 -9.40
C VAL A 217 -1.74 9.74 -9.23
N ILE A 218 -2.33 8.55 -9.09
CA ILE A 218 -1.57 7.32 -8.91
C ILE A 218 -0.64 7.07 -10.10
N PHE A 219 -1.15 7.17 -11.33
CA PHE A 219 -0.36 6.89 -12.53
C PHE A 219 0.64 7.99 -12.86
N ALA A 220 0.32 9.25 -12.55
CA ALA A 220 1.29 10.34 -12.64
C ALA A 220 2.52 10.07 -11.78
N GLU A 221 2.37 9.53 -10.57
CA GLU A 221 3.49 9.23 -9.68
C GLU A 221 4.15 7.88 -9.99
N LYS A 222 3.39 6.83 -10.30
CA LYS A 222 3.92 5.47 -10.52
C LYS A 222 4.56 5.29 -11.89
N ASP A 223 4.02 5.91 -12.93
CA ASP A 223 4.47 5.73 -14.31
C ASP A 223 4.50 7.07 -15.08
N PRO A 224 5.25 8.07 -14.60
CA PRO A 224 5.26 9.44 -15.15
C PRO A 224 5.76 9.54 -16.60
N ALA A 225 6.26 8.44 -17.17
CA ALA A 225 6.80 8.37 -18.53
C ALA A 225 5.91 7.57 -19.51
N SER A 226 4.90 6.84 -19.02
CA SER A 226 4.04 6.01 -19.87
C SER A 226 3.11 6.83 -20.74
N GLN A 227 2.96 6.41 -22.00
CA GLN A 227 2.05 7.00 -23.01
C GLN A 227 0.77 6.16 -23.20
N LYS A 228 0.44 5.25 -22.27
CA LYS A 228 -0.71 4.33 -22.38
C LYS A 228 -2.05 5.07 -22.25
N LEU A 229 -3.15 4.48 -22.75
CA LEU A 229 -4.49 5.08 -22.78
C LEU A 229 -5.47 4.38 -21.81
N ASP A 230 -6.38 5.14 -21.20
CA ASP A 230 -7.60 4.69 -20.53
C ASP A 230 -8.56 4.00 -21.53
N PRO A 231 -9.56 3.23 -21.05
CA PRO A 231 -10.53 2.53 -21.90
C PRO A 231 -11.37 3.45 -22.80
N ASP A 232 -11.50 4.73 -22.42
CA ASP A 232 -12.18 5.76 -23.21
C ASP A 232 -11.28 6.39 -24.30
N GLY A 233 -10.04 5.90 -24.43
CA GLY A 233 -9.07 6.36 -25.43
C GLY A 233 -8.28 7.60 -25.00
N THR A 234 -8.51 8.14 -23.80
CA THR A 234 -7.69 9.24 -23.26
C THR A 234 -6.33 8.71 -22.80
N PRO A 235 -5.20 9.32 -23.17
CA PRO A 235 -3.94 8.91 -22.58
C PRO A 235 -3.98 9.00 -21.05
N LEU A 236 -3.60 7.92 -20.36
CA LEU A 236 -3.42 7.83 -18.90
C LEU A 236 -2.53 8.97 -18.37
N ASN A 237 -1.69 9.54 -19.24
CA ASN A 237 -0.83 10.67 -18.95
C ASN A 237 -1.22 11.98 -19.67
N SER A 238 -2.19 11.99 -20.58
CA SER A 238 -2.46 13.20 -21.34
C SER A 238 -3.30 14.12 -20.49
N THR A 239 -2.67 15.25 -20.20
CA THR A 239 -3.19 16.53 -19.71
C THR A 239 -3.47 16.73 -18.22
N PHE A 240 -3.43 15.74 -17.31
CA PHE A 240 -3.91 16.00 -15.94
C PHE A 240 -3.04 15.44 -14.81
N THR A 241 -2.30 16.36 -14.18
CA THR A 241 -1.51 16.25 -12.94
C THR A 241 -0.04 15.89 -13.15
N THR A 242 0.83 16.91 -13.14
CA THR A 242 2.27 16.72 -13.01
C THR A 242 2.57 15.97 -11.71
N PRO A 243 3.38 14.89 -11.74
CA PRO A 243 3.84 14.25 -10.51
C PRO A 243 4.45 15.28 -9.58
N LYS A 244 4.20 15.13 -8.28
CA LYS A 244 4.75 16.00 -7.25
C LYS A 244 6.02 15.41 -6.66
N GLY A 245 6.14 14.09 -6.66
CA GLY A 245 7.35 13.39 -6.23
C GLY A 245 8.53 13.66 -7.15
N HIS A 246 9.73 13.49 -6.61
CA HIS A 246 10.95 13.52 -7.40
C HIS A 246 11.08 12.20 -8.16
N ARG A 247 11.32 12.26 -9.46
CA ARG A 247 11.54 11.06 -10.27
C ARG A 247 12.78 10.31 -9.76
N CYS A 248 12.63 9.00 -9.55
CA CYS A 248 13.76 8.14 -9.28
C CYS A 248 14.70 8.10 -10.51
N PRO A 249 16.03 8.02 -10.31
CA PRO A 249 17.03 8.01 -11.37
C PRO A 249 16.87 6.85 -12.37
#